data_AF-A0A6V7VRK0-F1
#
_entry.id   AF-A0A6V7VRK0-F1
#
_cell.length_a   1.000
_cell.length_b   1.000
_cell.length_c   1.000
_cell.angle_alpha   90.00
_cell.angle_beta   90.00
_cell.angle_gamma   90.00
#
_symmetry.space_group_name_H-M   'P 1'
#
loop_
_entity.id
_entity.type
_entity.pdbx_description
1 polymer ?
#
loop_
_entity_poly.entity_id
_entity_poly.type
_entity_poly.pdbx_seq_one_letter_code
_entity_poly.pdbx_strand_id
1 'polypeptide(L)'
;METRECEGWSLYCIFCWDSSTESLARIKSNIFLIKLFYSGLEFDLNIVTLPWNEEINNLMPKYGHLNINIIDNIIERFLKEIGVNRLMANKWADRRKGMLLVLSGYRANVQIINLLGHSTTIFRLVLMTMKFWFQNHSIYGGKFGFINGTTLAILICNIILKNPHNNSIIKIFKEFMEIYSQKNFPQINLNKTIIKQKWIEELDEKINWNSEKEISDRKEHFKLNFNPEMEEHTKIVWAVITPSFPEQNAAFNINQSTATIIRHELIEGTEELKNIEFALNKYKQDKIPTLILKQEWIKWLKGKKFEEKYQHYLVVICYYSPTSLYGNSFCNFVETRIRLQLLFSLENKQNNLNINYCHIHPKRIIKNNKCPHLFLINKILGFVMFG
;
A
#
# COMPACT_ATOMS: atom_id res chain seq x y z
N MET A 1 16.50 0.55 31.32
CA MET A 1 16.03 -0.73 30.75
C MET A 1 14.71 -1.00 31.42
N GLU A 2 13.59 -0.65 30.78
CA GLU A 2 12.26 -1.04 31.27
C GLU A 2 12.21 -2.57 31.25
N THR A 3 11.85 -3.17 32.40
CA THR A 3 11.53 -4.58 32.47
C THR A 3 10.38 -4.84 31.51
N ARG A 4 10.66 -5.64 30.49
CA ARG A 4 9.70 -6.14 29.52
C ARG A 4 8.74 -7.11 30.23
N GLU A 5 7.86 -6.57 31.06
CA GLU A 5 6.88 -7.34 31.84
C GLU A 5 5.82 -7.91 30.89
N CYS A 6 5.98 -9.19 30.57
CA CYS A 6 4.97 -9.98 29.90
C CYS A 6 4.78 -11.24 30.74
N GLU A 7 3.56 -11.48 31.20
CA GLU A 7 3.22 -12.69 31.92
C GLU A 7 2.57 -13.70 30.97
N GLY A 8 3.15 -14.90 30.90
CA GLY A 8 2.58 -16.06 30.19
C GLY A 8 3.31 -16.50 28.92
N TRP A 9 2.71 -17.47 28.22
CA TRP A 9 3.31 -18.19 27.08
C TRP A 9 2.86 -17.68 25.71
N SER A 10 2.37 -16.45 25.63
CA SER A 10 1.97 -15.88 24.33
C SER A 10 3.19 -15.69 23.43
N LEU A 11 3.01 -15.79 22.10
CA LEU A 11 4.09 -15.53 21.13
C LEU A 11 4.76 -14.16 21.36
N TYR A 12 3.98 -13.17 21.77
CA TYR A 12 4.51 -11.86 22.13
C TYR A 12 5.42 -11.94 23.37
N CYS A 13 5.03 -12.65 24.43
CA CYS A 13 5.87 -12.83 25.63
C CYS A 13 7.16 -13.60 25.31
N ILE A 14 7.08 -14.61 24.45
CA ILE A 14 8.24 -15.37 23.99
C ILE A 14 9.27 -14.42 23.33
N PHE A 15 8.83 -13.58 22.39
CA PHE A 15 9.73 -12.56 21.81
C PHE A 15 10.18 -11.52 22.83
N CYS A 16 9.32 -11.15 23.79
CA CYS A 16 9.63 -10.19 24.84
C CYS A 16 10.87 -10.62 25.65
N TRP A 17 10.97 -11.92 25.94
CA TRP A 17 12.05 -12.53 26.72
C TRP A 17 13.27 -12.95 25.90
N ASP A 18 13.16 -13.07 24.58
CA ASP A 18 14.29 -13.41 23.72
C ASP A 18 15.31 -12.26 23.65
N SER A 19 16.58 -12.58 23.93
CA SER A 19 17.70 -11.63 23.92
C SER A 19 17.94 -10.99 22.55
N SER A 20 17.49 -11.63 21.48
CA SER A 20 17.64 -11.18 20.09
C SER A 20 16.57 -10.17 19.69
N THR A 21 15.54 -9.96 20.53
CA THR A 21 14.51 -8.95 20.30
C THR A 21 15.02 -7.58 20.73
N GLU A 22 15.21 -6.70 19.76
CA GLU A 22 15.68 -5.33 19.97
C GLU A 22 14.51 -4.37 20.22
N SER A 23 13.40 -4.52 19.49
CA SER A 23 12.17 -3.77 19.73
C SER A 23 10.93 -4.62 19.46
N LEU A 24 9.85 -4.37 20.22
CA LEU A 24 8.62 -5.14 20.12
C LEU A 24 7.41 -4.26 20.46
N ALA A 25 6.47 -4.11 19.53
CA ALA A 25 5.29 -3.27 19.71
C ALA A 25 4.02 -3.94 19.17
N ARG A 26 2.92 -3.85 19.94
CA ARG A 26 1.58 -4.25 19.47
C ARG A 26 0.89 -3.04 18.83
N ILE A 27 0.44 -3.19 17.59
CA ILE A 27 -0.38 -2.19 16.92
C ILE A 27 -1.83 -2.68 16.92
N LYS A 28 -2.67 -1.99 17.70
CA LYS A 28 -4.12 -2.19 17.67
C LYS A 28 -4.68 -1.48 16.44
N SER A 29 -5.00 -2.25 15.42
CA SER A 29 -5.73 -1.79 14.22
C SER A 29 -6.80 -2.81 13.83
N ASN A 30 -7.52 -2.58 12.72
CA ASN A 30 -8.47 -3.57 12.18
C ASN A 30 -7.78 -4.91 11.88
N ILE A 31 -6.49 -4.88 11.54
CA ILE A 31 -5.63 -6.07 11.47
C ILE A 31 -4.66 -6.00 12.66
N PHE A 32 -4.68 -7.02 13.50
CA PHE A 32 -3.75 -7.11 14.62
C PHE A 32 -2.34 -7.35 14.10
N LEU A 33 -1.41 -6.46 14.44
CA LEU A 33 -0.03 -6.47 13.98
C LEU A 33 0.91 -6.39 15.17
N ILE A 34 1.94 -7.24 15.17
CA ILE A 34 3.10 -7.12 16.05
C ILE A 34 4.27 -6.64 15.20
N LYS A 35 4.82 -5.47 15.52
CA LYS A 35 6.10 -5.01 14.97
C LYS A 35 7.22 -5.56 15.83
N LEU A 36 8.14 -6.26 15.20
CA LEU A 36 9.26 -6.93 15.83
C LEU A 36 10.54 -6.52 15.13
N PHE A 37 11.53 -6.03 15.88
CA PHE A 37 12.91 -5.92 15.42
C PHE A 37 13.70 -7.01 16.11
N TYR A 38 14.12 -8.02 15.34
CA TYR A 38 14.70 -9.27 15.84
C TYR A 38 15.94 -9.61 15.04
N SER A 39 17.08 -9.78 15.72
CA SER A 39 18.37 -10.10 15.09
C SER A 39 18.74 -9.14 13.95
N GLY A 40 18.54 -7.83 14.14
CA GLY A 40 18.82 -6.80 13.13
C GLY A 40 17.84 -6.72 11.96
N LEU A 41 16.72 -7.46 11.99
CA LEU A 41 15.71 -7.48 10.93
C LEU A 41 14.34 -7.03 11.43
N GLU A 42 13.65 -6.22 10.62
CA GLU A 42 12.29 -5.77 10.89
C GLU A 42 11.26 -6.78 10.36
N PHE A 43 10.29 -7.13 11.22
CA PHE A 43 9.19 -8.02 10.93
C PHE A 43 7.85 -7.38 11.30
N ASP A 44 6.88 -7.55 10.39
CA ASP A 44 5.48 -7.25 10.61
C ASP A 44 4.73 -8.60 10.73
N LEU A 45 4.37 -8.99 11.96
CA LEU A 45 3.73 -10.28 12.24
C LEU A 45 2.22 -10.14 12.37
N ASN A 46 1.50 -10.83 11.48
CA ASN A 46 0.04 -11.00 11.56
C ASN A 46 -0.30 -12.40 12.07
N ILE A 47 -1.34 -12.51 12.90
CA ILE A 47 -1.74 -13.78 13.51
C ILE A 47 -3.20 -14.07 13.19
N VAL A 48 -3.46 -15.29 12.72
CA VAL A 48 -4.80 -15.83 12.48
C VAL A 48 -4.98 -17.06 13.36
N THR A 49 -6.11 -17.11 14.07
CA THR A 49 -6.53 -18.30 14.79
C THR A 49 -7.51 -19.05 13.91
N LEU A 50 -7.21 -20.33 13.65
CA LEU A 50 -8.03 -21.19 12.79
C LEU A 50 -8.80 -22.22 13.64
N PRO A 51 -9.99 -22.66 13.19
CA PRO A 51 -10.64 -23.84 13.75
C PRO A 51 -9.71 -25.04 13.70
N TRP A 52 -9.68 -25.82 14.77
CA TRP A 52 -8.96 -27.09 14.76
C TRP A 52 -9.63 -28.06 13.78
N ASN A 53 -8.86 -28.63 12.87
CA ASN A 53 -9.32 -29.65 11.95
C ASN A 53 -8.15 -30.55 11.52
N GLU A 54 -8.30 -31.86 11.67
CA GLU A 54 -7.25 -32.83 11.34
C GLU A 54 -6.81 -32.74 9.87
N GLU A 55 -7.71 -32.50 8.92
CA GLU A 55 -7.35 -32.32 7.51
C GLU A 55 -6.53 -31.04 7.29
N ILE A 56 -6.89 -29.92 7.93
CA ILE A 56 -6.08 -28.69 7.83
C ILE A 56 -4.71 -28.92 8.46
N ASN A 57 -4.66 -29.56 9.64
CA ASN A 57 -3.39 -29.83 10.32
C ASN A 57 -2.49 -30.77 9.51
N ASN A 58 -3.08 -31.77 8.84
CA ASN A 58 -2.35 -32.70 7.98
C ASN A 58 -1.91 -32.04 6.65
N LEU A 59 -2.62 -30.99 6.21
CA LEU A 59 -2.30 -30.22 5.00
C LEU A 59 -1.35 -29.04 5.25
N MET A 60 -1.26 -28.56 6.50
CA MET A 60 -0.35 -27.48 6.87
C MET A 60 1.09 -27.97 6.69
N PRO A 61 1.84 -27.43 5.71
CA PRO A 61 3.18 -27.89 5.47
C PRO A 61 4.05 -27.54 6.68
N LYS A 62 4.84 -28.51 7.17
CA LYS A 62 5.87 -28.23 8.20
C LYS A 62 6.79 -27.10 7.76
N TYR A 63 7.06 -27.02 6.44
CA TYR A 63 7.78 -25.96 5.76
C TYR A 63 7.18 -25.76 4.37
N GLY A 64 6.95 -24.51 3.94
CA GLY A 64 6.53 -24.21 2.57
C GLY A 64 5.33 -23.28 2.45
N HIS A 65 4.89 -23.04 1.21
CA HIS A 65 3.76 -22.18 0.90
C HIS A 65 2.45 -22.97 0.86
N LEU A 66 1.35 -22.38 1.33
CA LEU A 66 0.02 -22.95 1.14
C LEU A 66 -0.38 -22.74 -0.33
N ASN A 67 -0.91 -23.78 -0.96
CA ASN A 67 -1.52 -23.64 -2.27
C ASN A 67 -2.92 -23.01 -2.16
N ILE A 68 -3.48 -22.57 -3.28
CA ILE A 68 -4.75 -21.83 -3.31
C ILE A 68 -5.92 -22.65 -2.76
N ASN A 69 -5.99 -23.94 -3.06
CA ASN A 69 -7.08 -24.83 -2.63
C ASN A 69 -7.09 -25.00 -1.10
N ILE A 70 -5.93 -25.14 -0.47
CA ILE A 70 -5.81 -25.25 0.98
C ILE A 70 -6.28 -23.93 1.63
N ILE A 71 -5.88 -22.79 1.08
CA ILE A 71 -6.28 -21.48 1.62
C ILE A 71 -7.79 -21.26 1.46
N ASP A 72 -8.37 -21.65 0.34
CA ASP A 72 -9.82 -21.60 0.11
C ASP A 72 -10.58 -22.43 1.15
N ASN A 73 -10.15 -23.68 1.38
CA ASN A 73 -10.74 -24.54 2.41
C ASN A 73 -10.62 -23.93 3.82
N ILE A 74 -9.49 -23.29 4.13
CA ILE A 74 -9.29 -22.59 5.40
C ILE A 74 -10.28 -21.42 5.54
N ILE A 75 -10.42 -20.59 4.51
CA ILE A 75 -11.34 -19.45 4.51
C ILE A 75 -12.79 -19.92 4.62
N GLU A 76 -13.19 -20.93 3.84
CA GLU A 76 -14.54 -21.49 3.90
C GLU A 76 -14.88 -21.99 5.31
N ARG A 77 -13.98 -22.74 5.94
CA ARG A 77 -14.18 -23.26 7.30
C ARG A 77 -14.21 -22.16 8.35
N PHE A 78 -13.31 -21.18 8.24
CA PHE A 78 -13.31 -20.00 9.10
C PHE A 78 -14.66 -19.26 9.05
N LEU A 79 -15.24 -19.11 7.85
CA LEU A 79 -16.55 -18.47 7.66
C LEU A 79 -17.70 -19.32 8.18
N LYS A 80 -17.67 -20.64 7.98
CA LYS A 80 -18.67 -21.58 8.52
C LYS A 80 -18.72 -21.58 10.05
N GLU A 81 -17.56 -21.59 10.70
CA GLU A 81 -17.48 -21.61 12.17
C GLU A 81 -17.98 -20.29 12.79
N ILE A 82 -17.58 -19.16 12.21
CA ILE A 82 -17.95 -17.85 12.75
C ILE A 82 -19.40 -17.51 12.46
N GLY A 83 -19.89 -17.88 11.27
CA GLY A 83 -21.18 -17.47 10.72
C GLY A 83 -21.13 -16.04 10.18
N VAL A 84 -21.50 -15.85 8.92
CA VAL A 84 -21.39 -14.56 8.21
C VAL A 84 -22.17 -13.42 8.87
N ASN A 85 -23.35 -13.71 9.41
CA ASN A 85 -24.13 -12.70 10.12
C ASN A 85 -23.42 -12.21 11.39
N ARG A 86 -22.72 -13.11 12.12
CA ARG A 86 -21.94 -12.74 13.30
C ARG A 86 -20.66 -11.97 12.93
N LEU A 87 -20.07 -12.27 11.77
CA LEU A 87 -18.93 -11.50 11.22
C LEU A 87 -19.30 -10.04 10.96
N MET A 88 -20.57 -9.70 10.76
CA MET A 88 -20.99 -8.34 10.45
C MET A 88 -21.57 -7.58 11.65
N ALA A 89 -21.81 -8.23 12.79
CA ALA A 89 -22.72 -7.71 13.82
C ALA A 89 -22.10 -6.99 15.05
N ASN A 90 -20.81 -7.15 15.39
CA ASN A 90 -20.27 -6.60 16.65
C ASN A 90 -18.75 -6.33 16.67
N LYS A 91 -18.24 -5.72 17.75
CA LYS A 91 -16.81 -5.40 17.96
C LYS A 91 -15.86 -6.62 17.96
N TRP A 92 -16.35 -7.80 18.38
CA TRP A 92 -15.60 -9.05 18.24
C TRP A 92 -15.50 -9.49 16.78
N ALA A 93 -16.48 -9.08 15.97
CA ALA A 93 -16.46 -9.25 14.54
C ALA A 93 -15.35 -8.44 13.88
N ASP A 94 -14.94 -7.27 14.40
CA ASP A 94 -13.81 -6.52 13.84
C ASP A 94 -12.48 -7.29 13.93
N ARG A 95 -12.25 -8.01 15.04
CA ARG A 95 -11.06 -8.88 15.18
C ARG A 95 -11.09 -10.04 14.18
N ARG A 96 -12.26 -10.67 14.00
CA ARG A 96 -12.45 -11.79 13.06
C ARG A 96 -12.40 -11.34 11.60
N LYS A 97 -12.96 -10.17 11.28
CA LYS A 97 -12.79 -9.49 9.98
C LYS A 97 -11.31 -9.27 9.73
N GLY A 98 -10.57 -8.74 10.71
CA GLY A 98 -9.11 -8.61 10.62
C GLY A 98 -8.40 -9.90 10.26
N MET A 99 -8.73 -11.01 10.92
CA MET A 99 -8.19 -12.34 10.59
C MET A 99 -8.54 -12.80 9.18
N LEU A 100 -9.78 -12.60 8.73
CA LEU A 100 -10.20 -12.88 7.36
C LEU A 100 -9.42 -12.05 6.34
N LEU A 101 -9.15 -10.77 6.64
CA LEU A 101 -8.35 -9.91 5.78
C LEU A 101 -6.88 -10.35 5.71
N VAL A 102 -6.33 -10.91 6.79
CA VAL A 102 -4.98 -11.51 6.76
C VAL A 102 -4.94 -12.73 5.85
N LEU A 103 -5.92 -13.63 5.97
CA LEU A 103 -6.04 -14.79 5.08
C LEU A 103 -6.23 -14.36 3.61
N SER A 104 -7.09 -13.37 3.37
CA SER A 104 -7.32 -12.81 2.03
C SER A 104 -6.04 -12.18 1.46
N GLY A 105 -5.27 -11.45 2.27
CA GLY A 105 -3.98 -10.88 1.84
C GLY A 105 -2.97 -11.96 1.42
N TYR A 106 -2.88 -13.05 2.17
CA TYR A 106 -2.03 -14.19 1.81
C TYR A 106 -2.51 -14.85 0.52
N ARG A 107 -3.81 -15.13 0.43
CA ARG A 107 -4.47 -15.72 -0.75
C ARG A 107 -4.25 -14.88 -2.00
N ALA A 108 -4.40 -13.56 -1.92
CA ALA A 108 -4.19 -12.64 -3.04
C ALA A 108 -2.79 -12.77 -3.64
N ASN A 109 -1.76 -12.87 -2.79
CA ASN A 109 -0.37 -13.05 -3.25
C ASN A 109 -0.17 -14.41 -3.93
N VAL A 110 -0.70 -15.49 -3.34
CA VAL A 110 -0.65 -16.83 -3.96
C VAL A 110 -1.38 -16.84 -5.30
N GLN A 111 -2.55 -16.19 -5.38
CA GLN A 111 -3.33 -16.10 -6.60
C GLN A 111 -2.59 -15.34 -7.71
N ILE A 112 -1.90 -14.24 -7.40
CA ILE A 112 -1.08 -13.51 -8.39
C ILE A 112 0.01 -14.43 -8.97
N ILE A 113 0.72 -15.18 -8.11
CA ILE A 113 1.75 -16.12 -8.57
C ILE A 113 1.15 -17.23 -9.44
N ASN A 114 0.00 -17.78 -9.04
CA ASN A 114 -0.69 -18.81 -9.82
C ASN A 114 -1.14 -18.31 -11.19
N LEU A 115 -1.69 -17.09 -11.26
CA LEU A 115 -2.12 -16.47 -12.52
C LEU A 115 -0.93 -16.25 -13.47
N LEU A 116 0.22 -15.84 -12.93
CA LEU A 116 1.40 -15.54 -13.73
C LEU A 116 2.11 -16.79 -14.26
N GLY A 117 2.07 -17.91 -13.54
CA GLY A 117 2.75 -19.15 -13.92
C GLY A 117 4.22 -18.91 -14.29
N HIS A 118 4.59 -19.23 -15.53
CA HIS A 118 5.96 -19.06 -16.05
C HIS A 118 6.44 -17.60 -16.09
N SER A 119 5.53 -16.61 -16.09
CA SER A 119 5.87 -15.18 -16.16
C SER A 119 6.28 -14.58 -14.80
N THR A 120 6.35 -15.39 -13.74
CA THR A 120 6.69 -14.94 -12.37
C THR A 120 8.06 -14.24 -12.29
N THR A 121 9.06 -14.70 -13.04
CA THR A 121 10.40 -14.09 -13.04
C THR A 121 10.38 -12.66 -13.59
N ILE A 122 9.71 -12.46 -14.72
CA ILE A 122 9.55 -11.14 -15.34
C ILE A 122 8.73 -10.23 -14.43
N PHE A 123 7.65 -10.75 -13.86
CA PHE A 123 6.84 -10.02 -12.89
C PHE A 123 7.66 -9.48 -11.73
N ARG A 124 8.51 -10.30 -11.11
CA ARG A 124 9.37 -9.87 -9.98
C ARG A 124 10.31 -8.75 -10.39
N LEU A 125 10.95 -8.87 -11.54
CA LEU A 125 11.87 -7.85 -12.06
C LEU A 125 11.15 -6.52 -12.34
N VAL A 126 10.00 -6.58 -13.00
CA VAL A 126 9.17 -5.40 -13.29
C VAL A 126 8.66 -4.77 -11.99
N LEU A 127 8.16 -5.57 -11.05
CA LEU A 127 7.66 -5.12 -9.75
C LEU A 127 8.75 -4.42 -8.92
N MET A 128 9.96 -5.00 -8.85
CA MET A 128 11.08 -4.38 -8.14
C MET A 128 11.49 -3.05 -8.78
N THR A 129 11.61 -3.03 -10.11
CA THR A 129 12.03 -1.83 -10.84
C THR A 129 11.01 -0.71 -10.72
N MET A 130 9.73 -1.02 -10.96
CA MET A 130 8.65 -0.04 -10.82
C MET A 130 8.49 0.42 -9.38
N LYS A 131 8.61 -0.47 -8.38
CA LYS A 131 8.57 -0.06 -6.96
C LYS A 131 9.65 0.97 -6.66
N PHE A 132 10.87 0.76 -7.15
CA PHE A 132 11.97 1.71 -7.00
C PHE A 132 11.66 3.04 -7.71
N TRP A 133 11.16 2.98 -8.95
CA TRP A 133 10.74 4.16 -9.71
C TRP A 133 9.66 4.97 -8.97
N PHE A 134 8.55 4.35 -8.56
CA PHE A 134 7.48 5.00 -7.80
C PHE A 134 7.97 5.63 -6.49
N GLN A 135 8.93 4.99 -5.80
CA GLN A 135 9.52 5.51 -4.57
C GLN A 135 10.36 6.77 -4.79
N ASN A 136 11.16 6.81 -5.86
CA ASN A 136 12.00 7.97 -6.18
C ASN A 136 11.19 9.12 -6.78
N HIS A 137 10.13 8.81 -7.52
CA HIS A 137 9.19 9.81 -8.05
C HIS A 137 8.21 10.35 -6.99
N SER A 138 8.34 9.90 -5.73
CA SER A 138 7.54 10.34 -4.58
C SER A 138 6.04 10.00 -4.70
N ILE A 139 5.70 8.94 -5.42
CA ILE A 139 4.32 8.49 -5.65
C ILE A 139 4.10 7.05 -5.16
N TYR A 140 4.87 6.63 -4.14
CA TYR A 140 4.72 5.35 -3.46
C TYR A 140 4.39 5.55 -1.98
N GLY A 141 3.18 5.20 -1.55
CA GLY A 141 2.75 5.33 -0.16
C GLY A 141 1.25 5.34 0.05
N GLY A 142 0.66 4.15 0.26
CA GLY A 142 -0.79 3.97 0.41
C GLY A 142 -1.45 4.81 1.50
N LYS A 143 -0.76 5.07 2.61
CA LYS A 143 -1.29 5.91 3.72
C LYS A 143 -1.54 7.37 3.28
N PHE A 144 -0.80 7.83 2.29
CA PHE A 144 -0.85 9.17 1.72
C PHE A 144 -1.67 9.27 0.44
N GLY A 145 -2.37 8.20 0.05
CA GLY A 145 -3.19 8.18 -1.15
C GLY A 145 -2.42 7.89 -2.43
N PHE A 146 -1.21 7.35 -2.33
CA PHE A 146 -0.43 6.91 -3.49
C PHE A 146 -0.44 5.39 -3.66
N ILE A 147 0.16 4.90 -4.75
CA ILE A 147 0.28 3.47 -5.04
C ILE A 147 1.05 2.77 -3.90
N ASN A 148 0.58 1.59 -3.52
CA ASN A 148 1.24 0.71 -2.56
C ASN A 148 1.68 -0.60 -3.24
N GLY A 149 2.36 -1.49 -2.49
CA GLY A 149 2.86 -2.75 -3.03
C GLY A 149 1.77 -3.64 -3.63
N THR A 150 0.62 -3.74 -2.97
CA THR A 150 -0.51 -4.56 -3.44
C THR A 150 -1.11 -4.00 -4.72
N THR A 151 -1.39 -2.68 -4.76
CA THR A 151 -1.87 -2.00 -5.97
C THR A 151 -0.91 -2.26 -7.13
N LEU A 152 0.39 -2.00 -6.93
CA LEU A 152 1.40 -2.14 -7.97
C LEU A 152 1.51 -3.58 -8.50
N ALA A 153 1.46 -4.57 -7.60
CA ALA A 153 1.48 -5.98 -7.98
C ALA A 153 0.27 -6.37 -8.85
N ILE A 154 -0.94 -5.93 -8.49
CA ILE A 154 -2.16 -6.22 -9.27
C ILE A 154 -2.10 -5.56 -10.64
N LEU A 155 -1.68 -4.30 -10.71
CA LEU A 155 -1.57 -3.55 -11.97
C LEU A 155 -0.55 -4.20 -12.92
N ILE A 156 0.64 -4.55 -12.42
CA ILE A 156 1.67 -5.22 -13.24
C ILE A 156 1.20 -6.62 -13.67
N CYS A 157 0.58 -7.38 -12.78
CA CYS A 157 0.00 -8.68 -13.11
C CYS A 157 -1.01 -8.55 -14.26
N ASN A 158 -1.91 -7.57 -14.21
CA ASN A 158 -2.87 -7.28 -15.27
C ASN A 158 -2.20 -6.97 -16.62
N ILE A 159 -1.10 -6.21 -16.65
CA ILE A 159 -0.36 -5.94 -17.90
C ILE A 159 0.24 -7.23 -18.47
N ILE A 160 0.89 -8.03 -17.63
CA ILE A 160 1.53 -9.28 -18.08
C ILE A 160 0.48 -10.28 -18.60
N LEU A 161 -0.67 -10.39 -17.94
CA LEU A 161 -1.74 -11.30 -18.34
C LEU A 161 -2.40 -10.90 -19.68
N LYS A 162 -2.42 -9.61 -20.03
CA LYS A 162 -2.92 -9.15 -21.33
C LYS A 162 -2.00 -9.54 -22.49
N ASN A 163 -0.69 -9.66 -22.23
CA ASN A 163 0.32 -9.95 -23.24
C ASN A 163 1.30 -11.04 -22.75
N PRO A 164 0.85 -12.29 -22.55
CA PRO A 164 1.63 -13.33 -21.86
C PRO A 164 2.91 -13.76 -22.61
N HIS A 165 2.97 -13.55 -23.92
CA HIS A 165 4.14 -13.86 -24.75
C HIS A 165 5.17 -12.70 -24.83
N ASN A 166 4.86 -11.53 -24.27
CA ASN A 166 5.73 -10.38 -24.32
C ASN A 166 6.76 -10.41 -23.18
N ASN A 167 7.98 -10.79 -23.50
CA ASN A 167 9.09 -10.82 -22.54
C ASN A 167 9.91 -9.52 -22.50
N SER A 168 9.49 -8.48 -23.23
CA SER A 168 10.19 -7.18 -23.24
C SER A 168 9.79 -6.34 -22.04
N ILE A 169 10.68 -6.22 -21.06
CA ILE A 169 10.51 -5.42 -19.84
C ILE A 169 10.16 -3.96 -20.17
N ILE A 170 10.81 -3.37 -21.19
CA ILE A 170 10.59 -1.97 -21.58
C ILE A 170 9.18 -1.80 -22.15
N LYS A 171 8.73 -2.75 -22.97
CA LYS A 171 7.36 -2.73 -23.48
C LYS A 171 6.34 -2.87 -22.35
N ILE A 172 6.63 -3.68 -21.33
CA ILE A 172 5.78 -3.79 -20.13
C ILE A 172 5.74 -2.45 -19.37
N PHE A 173 6.88 -1.77 -19.17
CA PHE A 173 6.91 -0.46 -18.53
C PHE A 173 6.10 0.59 -19.31
N LYS A 174 6.29 0.64 -20.62
CA LYS A 174 5.58 1.56 -21.51
C LYS A 174 4.07 1.30 -21.49
N GLU A 175 3.65 0.05 -21.67
CA GLU A 175 2.24 -0.33 -21.63
C GLU A 175 1.61 -0.02 -20.26
N PHE A 176 2.34 -0.29 -19.16
CA PHE A 176 1.91 0.10 -17.83
C PHE A 176 1.69 1.61 -17.72
N MET A 177 2.66 2.42 -18.13
CA MET A 177 2.58 3.88 -17.99
C MET A 177 1.52 4.48 -18.92
N GLU A 178 1.37 3.99 -20.14
CA GLU A 178 0.37 4.45 -21.11
C GLU A 178 -1.06 4.11 -20.65
N ILE A 179 -1.30 2.87 -20.18
CA ILE A 179 -2.63 2.46 -19.72
C ILE A 179 -3.02 3.21 -18.44
N TYR A 180 -2.08 3.37 -17.50
CA TYR A 180 -2.38 3.94 -16.18
C TYR A 180 -2.10 5.45 -16.09
N SER A 181 -1.77 6.13 -17.18
CA SER A 181 -1.73 7.61 -17.24
C SER A 181 -3.02 8.23 -17.80
N GLN A 182 -3.96 7.40 -18.27
CA GLN A 182 -5.23 7.85 -18.84
C GLN A 182 -6.03 8.73 -17.87
N LYS A 183 -6.80 9.68 -18.42
CA LYS A 183 -7.61 10.62 -17.62
C LYS A 183 -8.56 9.90 -16.67
N ASN A 184 -9.19 8.83 -17.14
CA ASN A 184 -10.02 7.96 -16.33
C ASN A 184 -9.24 6.66 -16.08
N PHE A 185 -8.93 6.37 -14.83
CA PHE A 185 -8.24 5.13 -14.51
C PHE A 185 -9.12 3.92 -14.84
N PRO A 186 -8.56 2.87 -15.45
CA PRO A 186 -9.29 1.64 -15.70
C PRO A 186 -9.55 0.91 -14.37
N GLN A 187 -10.78 0.40 -14.20
CA GLN A 187 -11.07 -0.55 -13.13
C GLN A 187 -10.38 -1.88 -13.41
N ILE A 188 -9.61 -2.38 -12.44
CA ILE A 188 -8.88 -3.64 -12.57
C ILE A 188 -9.49 -4.67 -11.62
N ASN A 189 -9.97 -5.78 -12.18
CA ASN A 189 -10.40 -6.95 -11.42
C ASN A 189 -9.90 -8.22 -12.12
N LEU A 190 -8.93 -8.88 -11.50
CA LEU A 190 -8.32 -10.12 -11.99
C LEU A 190 -9.18 -11.37 -11.72
N ASN A 191 -10.21 -11.29 -10.85
CA ASN A 191 -11.07 -12.43 -10.56
C ASN A 191 -12.04 -12.78 -11.69
N LYS A 192 -12.27 -11.87 -12.66
CA LYS A 192 -13.10 -12.16 -13.84
C LYS A 192 -12.59 -13.33 -14.67
N THR A 193 -11.31 -13.71 -14.52
CA THR A 193 -10.70 -14.83 -15.23
C THR A 193 -10.69 -16.13 -14.39
N ILE A 194 -11.32 -16.13 -13.20
CA ILE A 194 -11.29 -17.24 -12.26
C ILE A 194 -12.69 -17.83 -12.10
N ILE A 195 -12.79 -19.16 -12.08
CA ILE A 195 -14.03 -19.87 -11.74
C ILE A 195 -14.30 -19.68 -10.24
N LYS A 196 -15.43 -19.05 -9.90
CA LYS A 196 -15.85 -18.88 -8.50
C LYS A 196 -16.31 -20.22 -7.93
N GLN A 197 -15.92 -20.51 -6.70
CA GLN A 197 -16.43 -21.67 -5.96
C GLN A 197 -17.83 -21.37 -5.43
N LYS A 198 -18.69 -22.39 -5.34
CA LYS A 198 -20.10 -22.23 -4.93
C LYS A 198 -20.29 -21.47 -3.60
N TRP A 199 -19.45 -21.75 -2.60
CA TRP A 199 -19.54 -21.06 -1.30
C TRP A 199 -19.17 -19.57 -1.38
N ILE A 200 -18.35 -19.17 -2.37
CA ILE A 200 -18.03 -17.76 -2.64
C ILE A 200 -19.25 -17.06 -3.21
N GLU A 201 -19.96 -17.70 -4.16
CA GLU A 201 -21.16 -17.16 -4.80
C GLU A 201 -22.28 -16.92 -3.77
N GLU A 202 -22.49 -17.85 -2.84
CA GLU A 202 -23.49 -17.72 -1.76
C GLU A 202 -23.21 -16.57 -0.78
N LEU A 203 -21.94 -16.11 -0.68
CA LEU A 203 -21.49 -15.09 0.27
C LEU A 203 -21.08 -13.77 -0.38
N ASP A 204 -21.11 -13.71 -1.70
CA ASP A 204 -20.58 -12.64 -2.54
C ASP A 204 -21.18 -11.28 -2.12
N GLU A 205 -22.53 -11.17 -2.16
CA GLU A 205 -23.23 -9.90 -1.90
C GLU A 205 -23.01 -9.33 -0.48
N LYS A 206 -22.71 -10.18 0.51
CA LYS A 206 -22.60 -9.76 1.91
C LYS A 206 -21.18 -9.31 2.27
N ILE A 207 -20.19 -10.08 1.82
CA ILE A 207 -18.80 -9.93 2.28
C ILE A 207 -17.93 -9.23 1.25
N ASN A 208 -18.09 -9.56 -0.04
CA ASN A 208 -17.21 -9.02 -1.06
C ASN A 208 -17.35 -7.51 -1.20
N TRP A 209 -16.29 -6.94 -1.77
CA TRP A 209 -16.24 -5.54 -2.10
C TRP A 209 -17.28 -5.21 -3.18
N ASN A 210 -17.97 -4.09 -2.97
CA ASN A 210 -18.72 -3.41 -4.02
C ASN A 210 -18.57 -1.90 -3.81
N SER A 211 -18.80 -1.13 -4.87
CA SER A 211 -18.59 0.33 -4.84
C SER A 211 -19.54 1.05 -3.89
N GLU A 212 -20.80 0.62 -3.80
CA GLU A 212 -21.81 1.26 -2.95
C GLU A 212 -21.46 1.13 -1.47
N LYS A 213 -21.03 -0.06 -1.04
CA LYS A 213 -20.57 -0.34 0.32
C LYS A 213 -19.32 0.46 0.66
N GLU A 214 -18.31 0.51 -0.22
CA GLU A 214 -17.11 1.33 0.04
C GLU A 214 -17.47 2.82 0.16
N ILE A 215 -18.36 3.34 -0.68
CA ILE A 215 -18.82 4.73 -0.60
C ILE A 215 -19.56 4.95 0.73
N SER A 216 -20.47 4.05 1.12
CA SER A 216 -21.19 4.13 2.41
C SER A 216 -20.23 4.13 3.60
N ASP A 217 -19.27 3.20 3.63
CA ASP A 217 -18.26 3.10 4.69
C ASP A 217 -17.42 4.39 4.78
N ARG A 218 -17.08 5.01 3.63
CA ARG A 218 -16.39 6.31 3.58
C ARG A 218 -17.25 7.44 4.14
N LYS A 219 -18.55 7.48 3.81
CA LYS A 219 -19.49 8.50 4.32
C LYS A 219 -19.57 8.46 5.85
N GLU A 220 -19.64 7.25 6.42
CA GLU A 220 -19.60 7.04 7.87
C GLU A 220 -18.24 7.45 8.45
N HIS A 221 -17.14 6.99 7.86
CA HIS A 221 -15.79 7.27 8.34
C HIS A 221 -15.45 8.76 8.38
N PHE A 222 -15.87 9.51 7.35
CA PHE A 222 -15.69 10.97 7.28
C PHE A 222 -16.75 11.75 8.06
N LYS A 223 -17.73 11.05 8.65
CA LYS A 223 -18.80 11.64 9.45
C LYS A 223 -19.49 12.78 8.69
N LEU A 224 -20.02 12.50 7.49
CA LEU A 224 -20.59 13.54 6.62
C LEU A 224 -21.68 14.39 7.28
N ASN A 225 -22.41 13.84 8.26
CA ASN A 225 -23.38 14.61 9.04
C ASN A 225 -22.76 15.82 9.76
N PHE A 226 -21.45 15.77 10.06
CA PHE A 226 -20.69 16.84 10.70
C PHE A 226 -19.69 17.53 9.75
N ASN A 227 -19.29 16.86 8.66
CA ASN A 227 -18.33 17.39 7.68
C ASN A 227 -18.87 17.22 6.24
N PRO A 228 -19.92 17.95 5.84
CA PRO A 228 -20.53 17.82 4.52
C PRO A 228 -19.55 18.10 3.38
N GLU A 229 -18.56 18.94 3.60
CA GLU A 229 -17.48 19.24 2.64
C GLU A 229 -16.63 18.01 2.27
N MET A 230 -16.69 16.93 3.06
CA MET A 230 -15.96 15.69 2.77
C MET A 230 -16.64 14.79 1.75
N GLU A 231 -17.82 15.15 1.25
CA GLU A 231 -18.58 14.34 0.30
C GLU A 231 -17.75 14.00 -0.96
N GLU A 232 -16.98 14.95 -1.48
CA GLU A 232 -16.14 14.72 -2.67
C GLU A 232 -15.10 13.61 -2.43
N HIS A 233 -14.56 13.51 -1.22
CA HIS A 233 -13.55 12.51 -0.85
C HIS A 233 -14.13 11.10 -0.68
N THR A 234 -15.45 10.96 -0.66
CA THR A 234 -16.12 9.64 -0.62
C THR A 234 -16.10 8.92 -1.96
N LYS A 235 -15.87 9.66 -3.06
CA LYS A 235 -15.85 9.08 -4.41
C LYS A 235 -14.67 8.14 -4.59
N ILE A 236 -14.91 7.05 -5.31
CA ILE A 236 -13.87 6.08 -5.68
C ILE A 236 -13.19 6.58 -6.95
N VAL A 237 -11.95 7.05 -6.82
CA VAL A 237 -11.16 7.57 -7.95
C VAL A 237 -10.54 6.43 -8.77
N TRP A 238 -10.13 5.35 -8.10
CA TRP A 238 -9.58 4.17 -8.76
C TRP A 238 -9.93 2.89 -7.98
N ALA A 239 -10.53 1.93 -8.68
CA ALA A 239 -10.82 0.59 -8.17
C ALA A 239 -9.81 -0.43 -8.70
N VAL A 240 -8.91 -0.89 -7.84
CA VAL A 240 -7.94 -1.95 -8.12
C VAL A 240 -8.23 -3.11 -7.18
N ILE A 241 -8.93 -4.12 -7.68
CA ILE A 241 -9.53 -5.16 -6.86
C ILE A 241 -8.56 -6.32 -6.63
N THR A 242 -8.38 -6.72 -5.38
CA THR A 242 -7.52 -7.83 -4.99
C THR A 242 -8.04 -9.17 -5.53
N PRO A 243 -7.18 -10.04 -6.09
CA PRO A 243 -7.59 -11.34 -6.59
C PRO A 243 -7.80 -12.38 -5.46
N SER A 244 -8.71 -12.10 -4.54
CA SER A 244 -8.93 -12.88 -3.34
C SER A 244 -10.37 -12.79 -2.85
N PHE A 245 -10.75 -13.71 -1.95
CA PHE A 245 -11.97 -13.61 -1.16
C PHE A 245 -11.65 -13.28 0.31
N PRO A 246 -12.33 -12.28 0.92
CA PRO A 246 -13.14 -11.30 0.23
C PRO A 246 -12.29 -10.36 -0.62
N GLU A 247 -12.89 -9.86 -1.69
CA GLU A 247 -12.33 -8.82 -2.55
C GLU A 247 -12.18 -7.52 -1.75
N GLN A 248 -11.16 -6.73 -2.06
CA GLN A 248 -10.93 -5.40 -1.52
C GLN A 248 -10.38 -4.46 -2.60
N ASN A 249 -10.67 -3.17 -2.49
CA ASN A 249 -10.01 -2.16 -3.30
C ASN A 249 -8.63 -1.82 -2.72
N ALA A 250 -7.54 -2.26 -3.37
CA ALA A 250 -6.17 -1.98 -2.97
C ALA A 250 -5.78 -0.50 -3.12
N ALA A 251 -6.52 0.26 -3.93
CA ALA A 251 -6.30 1.67 -4.24
C ALA A 251 -7.24 2.63 -3.47
N PHE A 252 -7.90 2.16 -2.40
CA PHE A 252 -8.94 2.90 -1.68
C PHE A 252 -8.52 4.29 -1.16
N ASN A 253 -7.24 4.56 -0.90
CA ASN A 253 -6.81 5.89 -0.44
C ASN A 253 -6.51 6.88 -1.57
N ILE A 254 -6.48 6.46 -2.84
CA ILE A 254 -6.22 7.35 -3.97
C ILE A 254 -7.38 8.35 -4.11
N ASN A 255 -7.05 9.63 -4.07
CA ASN A 255 -7.98 10.76 -4.25
C ASN A 255 -7.68 11.51 -5.56
N GLN A 256 -8.42 12.59 -5.83
CA GLN A 256 -8.28 13.33 -7.08
C GLN A 256 -6.91 14.01 -7.27
N SER A 257 -6.32 14.58 -6.21
CA SER A 257 -4.98 15.18 -6.28
C SER A 257 -3.90 14.15 -6.56
N THR A 258 -3.87 13.08 -5.76
CA THR A 258 -2.90 11.98 -5.90
C THR A 258 -3.04 11.28 -7.25
N ALA A 259 -4.26 11.08 -7.74
CA ALA A 259 -4.54 10.63 -9.10
C ALA A 259 -3.90 11.53 -10.16
N THR A 260 -4.04 12.84 -10.02
CA THR A 260 -3.46 13.82 -10.94
C THR A 260 -1.93 13.78 -10.93
N ILE A 261 -1.33 13.67 -9.75
CA ILE A 261 0.12 13.54 -9.58
C ILE A 261 0.62 12.22 -10.19
N ILE A 262 -0.04 11.10 -9.90
CA ILE A 262 0.30 9.78 -10.47
C ILE A 262 0.28 9.85 -12.00
N ARG A 263 -0.81 10.38 -12.60
CA ARG A 263 -0.90 10.51 -14.05
C ARG A 263 0.22 11.36 -14.62
N HIS A 264 0.50 12.52 -14.01
CA HIS A 264 1.58 13.40 -14.46
C HIS A 264 2.94 12.69 -14.47
N GLU A 265 3.32 12.04 -13.38
CA GLU A 265 4.59 11.32 -13.30
C GLU A 265 4.66 10.14 -14.28
N LEU A 266 3.55 9.43 -14.53
CA LEU A 266 3.53 8.35 -15.54
C LEU A 266 3.68 8.89 -16.96
N ILE A 267 3.10 10.06 -17.27
CA ILE A 267 3.29 10.72 -18.57
C ILE A 267 4.75 11.15 -18.75
N GLU A 268 5.32 11.85 -17.77
CA GLU A 268 6.75 12.24 -17.81
C GLU A 268 7.66 11.01 -17.93
N GLY A 269 7.38 9.96 -17.14
CA GLY A 269 8.12 8.70 -17.19
C GLY A 269 8.02 7.97 -18.54
N THR A 270 6.89 8.09 -19.24
CA THR A 270 6.72 7.52 -20.59
C THR A 270 7.58 8.24 -21.61
N GLU A 271 7.65 9.58 -21.54
CA GLU A 271 8.52 10.37 -22.41
C GLU A 271 9.99 10.07 -22.15
N GLU A 272 10.40 9.93 -20.89
CA GLU A 272 11.77 9.57 -20.53
C GLU A 272 12.16 8.15 -20.98
N LEU A 273 11.23 7.19 -20.97
CA LEU A 273 11.46 5.83 -21.49
C LEU A 273 11.86 5.83 -22.97
N LYS A 274 11.38 6.79 -23.77
CA LYS A 274 11.76 6.90 -25.20
C LYS A 274 13.26 7.13 -25.38
N ASN A 275 13.92 7.82 -24.44
CA ASN A 275 15.37 8.02 -24.48
C ASN A 275 16.12 6.69 -24.29
N ILE A 276 15.62 5.85 -23.38
CA ILE A 276 16.17 4.50 -23.15
C ILE A 276 15.95 3.61 -24.38
N GLU A 277 14.75 3.62 -24.96
CA GLU A 277 14.44 2.88 -26.20
C GLU A 277 15.36 3.31 -27.36
N PHE A 278 15.55 4.62 -27.54
CA PHE A 278 16.44 5.17 -28.54
C PHE A 278 17.90 4.74 -28.32
N ALA A 279 18.40 4.87 -27.09
CA ALA A 279 19.76 4.45 -26.74
C ALA A 279 19.97 2.95 -27.00
N LEU A 280 19.01 2.10 -26.63
CA LEU A 280 19.09 0.66 -26.89
C LEU A 280 19.16 0.34 -28.38
N ASN A 281 18.34 0.98 -29.20
CA ASN A 281 18.32 0.73 -30.64
C ASN A 281 19.59 1.23 -31.33
N LYS A 282 20.11 2.40 -30.94
CA LYS A 282 21.30 3.00 -31.52
C LYS A 282 22.57 2.19 -31.25
N TYR A 283 22.66 1.56 -30.08
CA TYR A 283 23.91 0.98 -29.59
C TYR A 283 23.91 -0.56 -29.52
N LYS A 284 23.06 -1.22 -30.30
CA LYS A 284 22.95 -2.70 -30.35
C LYS A 284 24.27 -3.44 -30.69
N GLN A 285 25.27 -2.77 -31.27
CA GLN A 285 26.47 -3.42 -31.84
C GLN A 285 27.82 -3.01 -31.22
N ASP A 286 27.89 -2.03 -30.31
CA ASP A 286 29.16 -1.54 -29.75
C ASP A 286 29.41 -2.03 -28.31
N LYS A 287 30.68 -1.98 -27.82
CA LYS A 287 31.08 -2.33 -26.43
C LYS A 287 31.21 -1.13 -25.46
N ILE A 288 31.40 0.08 -25.98
CA ILE A 288 31.30 1.38 -25.28
C ILE A 288 29.85 1.77 -24.76
N PRO A 289 28.71 1.15 -25.17
CA PRO A 289 27.32 1.50 -24.82
C PRO A 289 26.86 1.40 -23.37
N THR A 290 27.59 0.72 -22.50
CA THR A 290 27.07 0.41 -21.15
C THR A 290 26.94 1.67 -20.29
N LEU A 291 27.81 2.67 -20.45
CA LEU A 291 27.79 3.87 -19.61
C LEU A 291 26.60 4.79 -19.94
N ILE A 292 26.36 5.06 -21.23
CA ILE A 292 25.27 5.94 -21.69
C ILE A 292 23.92 5.31 -21.34
N LEU A 293 23.74 4.03 -21.68
CA LEU A 293 22.51 3.31 -21.35
C LEU A 293 22.26 3.29 -19.83
N LYS A 294 23.31 3.05 -19.03
CA LYS A 294 23.22 3.11 -17.57
C LYS A 294 22.81 4.49 -17.07
N GLN A 295 23.31 5.57 -17.67
CA GLN A 295 22.94 6.94 -17.30
C GLN A 295 21.47 7.22 -17.58
N GLU A 296 20.94 6.82 -18.74
CA GLU A 296 19.51 6.98 -19.06
C GLU A 296 18.62 6.19 -18.10
N TRP A 297 18.99 4.95 -17.74
CA TRP A 297 18.28 4.20 -16.70
C TRP A 297 18.34 4.88 -15.33
N ILE A 298 19.51 5.38 -14.92
CA ILE A 298 19.65 6.08 -13.63
C ILE A 298 18.77 7.34 -13.60
N LYS A 299 18.72 8.10 -14.70
CA LYS A 299 17.90 9.29 -14.83
C LYS A 299 16.42 8.94 -14.67
N TRP A 300 15.93 7.98 -15.45
CA TRP A 300 14.54 7.51 -15.38
C TRP A 300 14.17 6.94 -14.02
N LEU A 301 15.05 6.15 -13.39
CA LEU A 301 14.76 5.54 -12.09
C LEU A 301 14.75 6.54 -10.93
N LYS A 302 15.55 7.62 -11.00
CA LYS A 302 15.70 8.58 -9.90
C LYS A 302 14.71 9.75 -10.00
N GLY A 303 14.33 10.16 -11.20
CA GLY A 303 13.49 11.33 -11.41
C GLY A 303 14.07 12.63 -10.84
N LYS A 304 13.22 13.66 -10.77
CA LYS A 304 13.54 14.96 -10.15
C LYS A 304 13.47 14.86 -8.62
N LYS A 305 14.36 15.54 -7.90
CA LYS A 305 14.28 15.63 -6.43
C LYS A 305 13.00 16.36 -6.02
N PHE A 306 12.40 15.96 -4.90
CA PHE A 306 11.13 16.51 -4.45
C PHE A 306 11.19 18.04 -4.19
N GLU A 307 12.33 18.52 -3.69
CA GLU A 307 12.63 19.93 -3.40
C GLU A 307 12.80 20.79 -4.66
N GLU A 308 12.93 20.15 -5.82
CA GLU A 308 13.08 20.79 -7.12
C GLU A 308 11.75 20.73 -7.92
N LYS A 309 10.73 20.00 -7.42
CA LYS A 309 9.44 19.80 -8.12
C LYS A 309 8.48 21.00 -7.99
N TYR A 310 8.59 21.80 -6.94
CA TYR A 310 7.61 22.83 -6.59
C TYR A 310 8.26 24.15 -6.20
N GLN A 311 7.52 25.25 -6.39
CA GLN A 311 7.95 26.58 -5.95
C GLN A 311 7.61 26.86 -4.48
N HIS A 312 6.60 26.17 -3.95
CA HIS A 312 6.07 26.38 -2.61
C HIS A 312 5.94 25.05 -1.86
N TYR A 313 6.28 25.07 -0.57
CA TYR A 313 6.23 23.90 0.31
C TYR A 313 5.57 24.26 1.63
N LEU A 314 4.82 23.29 2.17
CA LEU A 314 4.34 23.29 3.55
C LEU A 314 5.12 22.23 4.33
N VAL A 315 5.75 22.63 5.43
CA VAL A 315 6.54 21.73 6.28
C VAL A 315 5.76 21.44 7.56
N VAL A 316 5.44 20.17 7.78
CA VAL A 316 4.82 19.71 9.03
C VAL A 316 5.93 19.13 9.91
N ILE A 317 6.20 19.80 11.03
CA ILE A 317 7.24 19.40 11.99
C ILE A 317 6.54 18.84 13.24
N CYS A 318 6.85 17.59 13.58
CA CYS A 318 6.45 16.99 14.84
C CYS A 318 7.70 16.82 15.71
N TYR A 319 7.69 17.39 16.91
CA TYR A 319 8.78 17.28 17.87
C TYR A 319 8.23 16.84 19.23
N TYR A 320 9.08 16.16 19.99
CA TYR A 320 8.76 15.72 21.35
C TYR A 320 10.07 15.59 22.14
N SER A 321 9.98 15.67 23.47
CA SER A 321 11.14 15.43 24.34
C SER A 321 11.67 14.00 24.15
N PRO A 322 12.99 13.76 24.11
CA PRO A 322 13.56 12.41 24.11
C PRO A 322 13.07 11.53 25.28
N THR A 323 12.64 12.15 26.40
CA THR A 323 12.06 11.47 27.56
C THR A 323 10.56 11.18 27.45
N SER A 324 9.92 11.59 26.34
CA SER A 324 8.48 11.42 26.17
C SER A 324 8.12 9.97 25.87
N LEU A 325 7.30 9.40 26.76
CA LEU A 325 6.72 8.06 26.58
C LEU A 325 5.79 7.97 25.35
N TYR A 326 5.15 9.07 24.97
CA TYR A 326 4.12 9.09 23.92
C TYR A 326 4.54 9.83 22.65
N GLY A 327 5.72 10.45 22.62
CA GLY A 327 6.12 11.35 21.54
C GLY A 327 6.13 10.70 20.15
N ASN A 328 6.67 9.49 20.03
CA ASN A 328 6.65 8.76 18.77
C ASN A 328 5.22 8.39 18.33
N SER A 329 4.37 7.96 19.27
CA SER A 329 2.96 7.65 19.03
C SER A 329 2.16 8.88 18.61
N PHE A 330 2.48 10.06 19.18
CA PHE A 330 1.91 11.34 18.78
C PHE A 330 2.28 11.69 17.33
N CYS A 331 3.56 11.59 16.95
CA CYS A 331 3.95 11.84 15.56
C CYS A 331 3.35 10.83 14.58
N ASN A 332 3.17 9.57 15.00
CA ASN A 332 2.41 8.58 14.22
C ASN A 332 0.95 9.02 14.04
N PHE A 333 0.30 9.51 15.10
CA PHE A 333 -1.05 10.06 15.03
C PHE A 333 -1.14 11.25 14.07
N VAL A 334 -0.25 12.24 14.20
CA VAL A 334 -0.18 13.41 13.29
C VAL A 334 -0.06 12.94 11.84
N GLU A 335 0.80 11.97 11.55
CA GLU A 335 0.98 11.44 10.20
C GLU A 335 -0.31 10.86 9.61
N THR A 336 -1.14 10.18 10.41
CA THR A 336 -2.44 9.66 9.94
C THR A 336 -3.43 10.77 9.59
N ARG A 337 -3.27 11.97 10.15
CA ARG A 337 -4.16 13.12 9.94
C ARG A 337 -3.77 13.98 8.75
N ILE A 338 -2.53 13.89 8.26
CA ILE A 338 -2.06 14.76 7.17
C ILE A 338 -2.97 14.61 5.94
N ARG A 339 -3.24 13.38 5.49
CA ARG A 339 -4.15 13.18 4.34
C ARG A 339 -5.58 13.56 4.69
N LEU A 340 -6.10 12.99 5.79
CA LEU A 340 -7.52 13.05 6.13
C LEU A 340 -8.02 14.43 6.57
N GLN A 341 -7.14 15.28 7.09
CA GLN A 341 -7.51 16.60 7.60
C GLN A 341 -6.83 17.70 6.79
N LEU A 342 -5.50 17.69 6.71
CA LEU A 342 -4.76 18.79 6.07
C LEU A 342 -4.95 18.80 4.55
N LEU A 343 -4.65 17.70 3.85
CA LEU A 343 -4.75 17.66 2.39
C LEU A 343 -6.21 17.83 1.93
N PHE A 344 -7.15 17.08 2.51
CA PHE A 344 -8.56 17.21 2.15
C PHE A 344 -9.13 18.61 2.39
N SER A 345 -8.76 19.28 3.50
CA SER A 345 -9.21 20.67 3.74
C SER A 345 -8.65 21.65 2.73
N LEU A 346 -7.40 21.48 2.31
CA LEU A 346 -6.78 22.31 1.28
C LEU A 346 -7.41 22.07 -0.10
N GLU A 347 -7.70 20.81 -0.41
CA GLU A 347 -8.40 20.39 -1.64
C GLU A 347 -9.80 21.00 -1.73
N ASN A 348 -10.56 21.01 -0.64
CA ASN A 348 -11.90 21.61 -0.61
C ASN A 348 -11.89 23.14 -0.78
N LYS A 349 -10.77 23.80 -0.46
CA LYS A 349 -10.60 25.25 -0.56
C LYS A 349 -9.82 25.69 -1.80
N GLN A 350 -9.55 24.79 -2.76
CA GLN A 350 -8.71 25.06 -3.93
C GLN A 350 -9.14 26.32 -4.71
N ASN A 351 -10.44 26.48 -4.94
CA ASN A 351 -10.98 27.62 -5.68
C ASN A 351 -10.79 28.97 -4.97
N ASN A 352 -10.70 28.96 -3.64
CA ASN A 352 -10.53 30.18 -2.85
C ASN A 352 -9.05 30.50 -2.56
N LEU A 353 -8.16 29.52 -2.70
CA LEU A 353 -6.73 29.62 -2.35
C LEU A 353 -5.78 29.52 -3.56
N ASN A 354 -6.30 29.40 -4.78
CA ASN A 354 -5.52 29.17 -6.00
C ASN A 354 -4.53 27.98 -5.88
N ILE A 355 -4.96 26.90 -5.24
CA ILE A 355 -4.15 25.67 -5.08
C ILE A 355 -4.58 24.68 -6.16
N ASN A 356 -3.65 24.23 -7.02
CA ASN A 356 -3.97 23.23 -8.05
C ASN A 356 -4.09 21.81 -7.46
N TYR A 357 -3.12 21.39 -6.65
CA TYR A 357 -3.11 20.11 -5.93
C TYR A 357 -2.07 20.16 -4.81
N CYS A 358 -2.17 19.24 -3.84
CA CYS A 358 -1.19 19.10 -2.78
C CYS A 358 -0.44 17.76 -2.92
N HIS A 359 0.89 17.82 -3.04
CA HIS A 359 1.75 16.63 -3.08
C HIS A 359 2.46 16.46 -1.75
N ILE A 360 2.11 15.41 -1.00
CA ILE A 360 2.86 15.00 0.19
C ILE A 360 4.05 14.13 -0.19
N HIS A 361 5.24 14.43 0.33
CA HIS A 361 6.38 13.53 0.22
C HIS A 361 6.11 12.25 1.05
N PRO A 362 6.07 11.04 0.45
CA PRO A 362 5.63 9.83 1.16
C PRO A 362 6.61 9.25 2.19
N LYS A 363 7.74 9.91 2.43
CA LYS A 363 8.79 9.47 3.36
C LYS A 363 8.94 10.51 4.46
N ARG A 364 9.07 10.05 5.71
CA ARG A 364 9.46 10.94 6.80
C ARG A 364 10.92 11.33 6.59
N ILE A 365 11.16 12.64 6.51
CA ILE A 365 12.51 13.18 6.60
C ILE A 365 12.83 13.26 8.10
N ILE A 366 13.23 12.13 8.69
CA ILE A 366 13.62 12.08 10.10
C ILE A 366 15.02 12.66 10.23
N LYS A 367 15.15 13.81 10.88
CA LYS A 367 16.44 14.28 11.42
C LYS A 367 16.41 14.06 12.93
N ASN A 368 17.19 13.10 13.42
CA ASN A 368 17.44 12.90 14.86
C ASN A 368 18.36 13.99 15.45
N ASN A 369 18.23 15.23 14.98
CA ASN A 369 19.03 16.34 15.46
C ASN A 369 18.38 16.94 16.71
N LYS A 370 19.20 17.49 17.62
CA LYS A 370 18.69 18.33 18.73
C LYS A 370 17.81 19.44 18.17
N CYS A 371 16.72 19.76 18.89
CA CYS A 371 15.82 20.86 18.56
C CYS A 371 16.64 22.13 18.29
N PRO A 372 16.54 22.76 17.11
CA PRO A 372 17.24 24.01 16.85
C PRO A 372 16.75 25.09 17.81
N HIS A 373 17.66 25.82 18.47
CA HIS A 373 17.31 26.96 19.32
C HIS A 373 16.69 28.13 18.54
N LEU A 374 16.94 28.20 17.23
CA LEU A 374 16.32 29.13 16.28
C LEU A 374 16.11 28.43 14.94
N PHE A 375 14.90 28.53 14.40
CA PHE A 375 14.60 28.13 13.02
C PHE A 375 14.77 29.36 12.11
N LEU A 376 15.90 29.45 11.41
CA LEU A 376 16.08 30.41 10.32
C LEU A 376 15.68 29.73 9.00
N ILE A 377 14.48 30.01 8.48
CA ILE A 377 14.09 29.53 7.15
C ILE A 377 13.31 30.62 6.39
N ASN A 378 13.93 31.18 5.35
CA ASN A 378 13.47 32.37 4.63
C ASN A 378 12.31 32.14 3.62
N LYS A 379 11.75 30.94 3.49
CA LYS A 379 10.63 30.64 2.56
C LYS A 379 9.75 29.47 3.01
N ILE A 380 8.88 29.67 4.01
CA ILE A 380 7.83 28.70 4.40
C ILE A 380 6.51 29.47 4.55
N LEU A 381 5.42 28.95 3.95
CA LEU A 381 4.08 29.59 3.91
C LEU A 381 3.18 29.26 5.12
N GLY A 382 3.74 28.64 6.17
CA GLY A 382 3.03 28.40 7.42
C GLY A 382 3.67 27.31 8.26
N PHE A 383 3.73 27.54 9.57
CA PHE A 383 3.99 26.51 10.56
C PHE A 383 2.66 26.09 11.16
N VAL A 384 2.35 24.80 11.15
CA VAL A 384 1.36 24.24 12.07
C VAL A 384 2.15 23.57 13.18
N MET A 385 2.37 24.31 14.27
CA MET A 385 2.91 23.75 15.50
C MET A 385 1.76 23.11 16.27
N PHE A 386 1.87 21.82 16.54
CA PHE A 386 1.07 21.18 17.58
C PHE A 386 2.01 21.02 18.79
N GLY A 387 1.86 21.92 19.76
CA GLY A 387 2.52 21.85 21.07
C GLY A 387 1.72 21.01 22.04
#